data_AF-A0A0P1GM26-F1
#
_entry.id   AF-A0A0P1GM26-F1
#
_cell.length_a   1.000
_cell.length_b   1.000
_cell.length_c   1.000
_cell.angle_alpha   90.00
_cell.angle_beta   90.00
_cell.angle_gamma   90.00
#
_symmetry.space_group_name_H-M   'P 1'
#
loop_
_entity.id
_entity.type
_entity.pdbx_description
1 polymer ?
#
loop_
_entity_poly.entity_id
_entity_poly.type
_entity_poly.pdbx_seq_one_letter_code
_entity_poly.pdbx_strand_id
1 'polypeptide(L)'
;MTRCHFYLDPSEVPDVTSAQELHVHLYGGFAPKPGSAAIGKQVADLFHRFGVQPSTRVVDLISIALAETAADRFVLRSNSETNWSREIIVRLPLAWPEPWRKVEAELAATLNFLSGDVWSFEFERGGKEPPIKSELNSYKRSFGLQKGDCVALFSGGLDSTIHAIQALAEGRKPTLVSHGYRGDQEVQNDIASRLPKQLEHLSVNIWTTSSRTSEDSMRARSFCS
;
A
#
# COMPACT_ATOMS: atom_id res chain seq x y z
N MET A 1 3.63 2.66 -23.00
CA MET A 1 4.36 2.97 -21.75
C MET A 1 3.75 4.13 -20.98
N THR A 2 3.56 3.99 -19.65
CA THR A 2 3.12 5.04 -18.73
C THR A 2 4.14 5.19 -17.59
N ARG A 3 4.54 6.42 -17.28
CA ARG A 3 5.48 6.73 -16.19
C ARG A 3 4.74 7.29 -14.99
N CYS A 4 4.95 6.70 -13.83
CA CYS A 4 4.34 7.06 -12.56
C CYS A 4 5.38 7.75 -11.68
N HIS A 5 5.09 8.99 -11.28
CA HIS A 5 5.92 9.82 -10.42
C HIS A 5 5.24 10.01 -9.07
N PHE A 6 6.00 9.78 -8.00
CA PHE A 6 5.50 9.85 -6.64
C PHE A 6 6.16 10.97 -5.85
N TYR A 7 5.36 11.73 -5.11
CA TYR A 7 5.77 12.93 -4.40
C TYR A 7 5.29 12.89 -2.96
N LEU A 8 6.12 13.34 -2.02
CA LEU A 8 5.73 13.52 -0.62
C LEU A 8 5.18 14.92 -0.36
N ASP A 9 5.72 15.93 -1.04
CA ASP A 9 5.26 17.31 -0.95
C ASP A 9 4.22 17.57 -2.06
N PRO A 10 2.98 17.98 -1.72
CA PRO A 10 1.97 18.30 -2.71
C PRO A 10 2.34 19.47 -3.63
N SER A 11 3.26 20.35 -3.21
CA SER A 11 3.72 21.49 -4.00
C SER A 11 4.70 21.11 -5.12
N GLU A 12 5.36 19.95 -5.00
CA GLU A 12 6.26 19.42 -6.02
C GLU A 12 5.52 18.70 -7.16
N VAL A 13 4.21 18.46 -7.00
CA VAL A 13 3.38 17.82 -8.03
C VAL A 13 3.17 18.80 -9.19
N PRO A 14 3.66 18.48 -10.41
CA PRO A 14 3.53 19.37 -11.55
C PRO A 14 2.10 19.34 -12.11
N ASP A 15 1.79 20.31 -12.96
CA ASP A 15 0.56 20.27 -13.75
C ASP A 15 0.63 19.11 -14.74
N VAL A 16 -0.46 18.34 -14.84
CA VAL A 16 -0.47 17.11 -15.66
C VAL A 16 -0.65 17.47 -17.13
N THR A 17 0.42 17.31 -17.91
CA THR A 17 0.45 17.69 -19.33
C THR A 17 0.35 16.49 -20.28
N SER A 18 0.54 15.27 -19.79
CA SER A 18 0.56 14.04 -20.61
C SER A 18 -0.34 12.95 -20.04
N ALA A 19 -1.05 12.24 -20.93
CA ALA A 19 -1.82 11.05 -20.57
C ALA A 19 -0.92 9.84 -20.22
N GLN A 20 0.36 9.86 -20.66
CA GLN A 20 1.38 8.85 -20.36
C GLN A 20 2.13 9.12 -19.05
N GLU A 21 1.75 10.17 -18.33
CA GLU A 21 2.29 10.49 -17.01
C GLU A 21 1.20 10.43 -15.94
N LEU A 22 1.55 9.79 -14.83
CA LEU A 22 0.75 9.71 -13.63
C LEU A 22 1.55 10.36 -12.49
N HIS A 23 1.04 11.46 -11.93
CA HIS A 23 1.63 12.09 -10.75
C HIS A 23 0.78 11.78 -9.53
N VAL A 24 1.42 11.24 -8.48
CA VAL A 24 0.74 10.76 -7.27
C VAL A 24 1.35 11.41 -6.03
N HIS A 25 0.51 12.05 -5.22
CA HIS A 25 0.86 12.52 -3.89
C HIS A 25 0.74 11.37 -2.88
N LEU A 26 1.89 10.87 -2.41
CA LEU A 26 1.98 9.84 -1.38
C LEU A 26 1.62 10.40 -0.01
N TYR A 27 1.01 9.56 0.81
CA TYR A 27 0.55 9.91 2.16
C TYR A 27 -0.46 11.08 2.19
N GLY A 28 -1.02 11.42 1.02
CA GLY A 28 -1.93 12.52 0.81
C GLY A 28 -3.40 12.11 0.83
N GLY A 29 -4.26 13.03 1.25
CA GLY A 29 -5.73 12.85 1.27
C GLY A 29 -6.46 13.36 0.04
N PHE A 30 -5.79 14.14 -0.80
CA PHE A 30 -6.38 14.82 -1.95
C PHE A 30 -5.34 15.00 -3.05
N ALA A 31 -5.80 14.96 -4.30
CA ALA A 31 -4.99 15.26 -5.46
C ALA A 31 -4.70 16.77 -5.52
N PRO A 32 -3.43 17.21 -5.49
CA PRO A 32 -3.10 18.64 -5.42
C PRO A 32 -3.37 19.38 -6.73
N LYS A 33 -3.35 18.67 -7.87
CA LYS A 33 -3.56 19.23 -9.22
C LYS A 33 -4.62 18.45 -9.99
N PRO A 34 -5.39 19.09 -10.89
CA PRO A 34 -6.24 18.38 -11.85
C PRO A 34 -5.45 17.33 -12.63
N GLY A 35 -5.98 16.12 -12.77
CA GLY A 35 -5.29 15.01 -13.44
C GLY A 35 -4.24 14.28 -12.60
N SER A 36 -3.91 14.76 -11.39
CA SER A 36 -3.08 14.03 -10.41
C SER A 36 -3.93 13.13 -9.51
N ALA A 37 -3.25 12.28 -8.74
CA ALA A 37 -3.87 11.40 -7.75
C ALA A 37 -3.22 11.56 -6.37
N ALA A 38 -3.86 11.03 -5.34
CA ALA A 38 -3.30 10.91 -4.00
C ALA A 38 -3.68 9.57 -3.36
N ILE A 39 -2.79 9.07 -2.51
CA ILE A 39 -2.93 7.78 -1.87
C ILE A 39 -2.28 7.77 -0.48
N GLY A 40 -2.78 6.94 0.44
CA GLY A 40 -2.05 6.59 1.66
C GLY A 40 -2.22 7.54 2.85
N LYS A 41 -3.19 8.47 2.84
CA LYS A 41 -3.49 9.35 4.00
C LYS A 41 -3.56 8.61 5.33
N GLN A 42 -4.31 7.51 5.39
CA GLN A 42 -4.50 6.75 6.63
C GLN A 42 -3.23 5.99 7.05
N VAL A 43 -2.36 5.67 6.09
CA VAL A 43 -1.08 5.00 6.35
C VAL A 43 -0.11 5.95 7.04
N ALA A 44 -0.14 7.25 6.69
CA ALA A 44 0.64 8.28 7.36
C ALA A 44 0.27 8.38 8.85
N ASP A 45 -1.03 8.38 9.15
CA ASP A 45 -1.56 8.38 10.51
C ASP A 45 -1.20 7.09 11.25
N LEU A 46 -1.17 5.96 10.54
CA LEU A 46 -0.92 4.65 11.11
C LEU A 46 0.50 4.49 11.64
N PHE A 47 1.50 5.07 10.97
CA PHE A 47 2.87 5.07 11.47
C PHE A 47 3.00 5.64 12.89
N HIS A 48 2.17 6.62 13.21
CA HIS A 48 2.14 7.25 14.54
C HIS A 48 1.35 6.44 15.58
N ARG A 49 0.52 5.49 15.13
CA ARG A 49 -0.39 4.68 15.97
C ARG A 49 0.14 3.28 16.27
N PHE A 50 1.23 2.85 15.64
CA PHE A 50 1.76 1.49 15.84
C PHE A 50 2.33 1.23 17.25
N GLY A 51 2.55 2.26 18.06
CA GLY A 51 3.14 2.11 19.41
C GLY A 51 4.60 1.63 19.41
N VAL A 52 5.14 1.31 18.23
CA VAL A 52 6.55 1.02 17.95
C VAL A 52 7.00 1.87 16.78
N GLN A 53 8.27 2.27 16.80
CA GLN A 53 8.87 2.97 15.67
C GLN A 53 9.15 1.94 14.55
N PRO A 54 8.52 2.07 13.36
CA PRO A 54 8.83 1.18 12.26
C PRO A 54 10.26 1.40 11.78
N SER A 55 10.92 0.34 11.30
CA SER A 55 12.22 0.49 10.64
C SER A 55 12.07 1.20 9.30
N THR A 56 13.14 1.84 8.82
CA THR A 56 13.16 2.49 7.49
C THR A 56 12.74 1.52 6.38
N ARG A 57 13.16 0.25 6.45
CA ARG A 57 12.76 -0.77 5.48
C ARG A 57 11.25 -1.01 5.45
N VAL A 58 10.58 -0.97 6.60
CA VAL A 58 9.12 -1.15 6.67
C VAL A 58 8.42 0.04 6.02
N VAL A 59 8.89 1.27 6.28
CA VAL A 59 8.33 2.48 5.68
C VAL A 59 8.53 2.50 4.15
N ASP A 60 9.72 2.11 3.69
CA ASP A 60 10.01 1.99 2.26
C ASP A 60 9.15 0.91 1.59
N LEU A 61 9.01 -0.27 2.20
CA LEU A 61 8.17 -1.34 1.67
C LEU A 61 6.71 -0.87 1.53
N ILE A 62 6.21 -0.15 2.53
CA ILE A 62 4.87 0.45 2.48
C ILE A 62 4.78 1.50 1.36
N SER A 63 5.81 2.31 1.15
CA SER A 63 5.86 3.26 0.03
C SER A 63 5.79 2.55 -1.32
N ILE A 64 6.51 1.43 -1.48
CA ILE A 64 6.47 0.58 -2.68
C ILE A 64 5.08 0.00 -2.91
N ALA A 65 4.45 -0.55 -1.86
CA ALA A 65 3.10 -1.09 -1.92
C ALA A 65 2.06 -0.02 -2.32
N LEU A 66 2.16 1.19 -1.74
CA LEU A 66 1.31 2.31 -2.14
C LEU A 66 1.53 2.71 -3.60
N ALA A 67 2.77 2.71 -4.07
CA ALA A 67 3.10 3.06 -5.44
C ALA A 67 2.54 2.05 -6.44
N GLU A 68 2.72 0.76 -6.16
CA GLU A 68 2.13 -0.34 -6.91
C GLU A 68 0.61 -0.21 -6.99
N THR A 69 -0.07 -0.05 -5.84
CA THR A 69 -1.54 0.07 -5.78
C THR A 69 -2.04 1.28 -6.56
N ALA A 70 -1.35 2.42 -6.49
CA ALA A 70 -1.69 3.61 -7.25
C ALA A 70 -1.53 3.39 -8.76
N ALA A 71 -0.42 2.78 -9.17
CA ALA A 71 -0.16 2.50 -10.58
C ALA A 71 -1.15 1.48 -11.15
N ASP A 72 -1.44 0.38 -10.44
CA ASP A 72 -2.42 -0.63 -10.87
C ASP A 72 -3.82 -0.02 -11.03
N ARG A 73 -4.18 0.93 -10.16
CA ARG A 73 -5.49 1.60 -10.18
C ARG A 73 -5.64 2.67 -11.26
N PHE A 74 -4.62 3.50 -11.46
CA PHE A 74 -4.74 4.73 -12.24
C PHE A 74 -4.09 4.66 -13.63
N VAL A 75 -3.28 3.64 -13.90
CA VAL A 75 -2.79 3.38 -15.25
C VAL A 75 -3.84 2.56 -16.00
N LEU A 76 -4.59 3.21 -16.89
CA LEU A 76 -5.66 2.58 -17.67
C LEU A 76 -5.12 1.68 -18.77
N ARG A 77 -5.76 0.52 -18.97
CA ARG A 77 -5.41 -0.42 -20.05
C ARG A 77 -5.76 0.11 -21.44
N SER A 78 -6.77 0.97 -21.54
CA SER A 78 -7.15 1.65 -22.80
C SER A 78 -6.03 2.49 -23.40
N ASN A 79 -4.99 2.81 -22.61
CA ASN A 79 -3.84 3.59 -23.04
C ASN A 79 -2.67 2.69 -23.48
N SER A 80 -2.85 1.36 -23.49
CA SER A 80 -1.85 0.40 -23.98
C SER A 80 -2.11 0.02 -25.43
N GLU A 81 -1.04 -0.15 -26.23
CA GLU A 81 -1.12 -0.41 -27.67
C GLU A 81 -1.89 -1.70 -28.00
N THR A 82 -1.85 -2.68 -27.10
CA THR A 82 -2.50 -3.99 -27.26
C THR A 82 -3.82 -4.11 -26.49
N ASN A 83 -4.22 -3.09 -25.72
CA ASN A 83 -5.33 -3.14 -24.75
C ASN A 83 -5.28 -4.31 -23.74
N TRP A 84 -4.15 -5.03 -23.64
CA TRP A 84 -4.03 -6.26 -22.85
C TRP A 84 -2.94 -6.19 -21.77
N SER A 85 -1.77 -5.62 -22.10
CA SER A 85 -0.62 -5.50 -21.19
C SER A 85 -0.17 -4.05 -21.09
N ARG A 86 -0.09 -3.51 -19.88
CA ARG A 86 0.46 -2.16 -19.64
C ARG A 86 1.98 -2.24 -19.49
N GLU A 87 2.66 -1.17 -19.87
CA GLU A 87 4.05 -0.92 -19.50
C GLU A 87 4.06 0.21 -18.48
N ILE A 88 4.52 -0.09 -17.27
CA ILE A 88 4.46 0.79 -16.10
C ILE A 88 5.87 1.03 -15.59
N ILE A 89 6.29 2.29 -15.54
CA ILE A 89 7.55 2.69 -14.89
C ILE A 89 7.22 3.45 -13.61
N VAL A 90 7.70 2.96 -12.47
CA VAL A 90 7.46 3.54 -11.14
C VAL A 90 8.70 4.27 -10.66
N ARG A 91 8.68 5.60 -10.69
CA ARG A 91 9.74 6.44 -10.12
C ARG A 91 9.37 6.88 -8.70
N LEU A 92 10.05 6.30 -7.71
CA LEU A 92 9.62 6.36 -6.31
C LEU A 92 10.77 6.83 -5.38
N PRO A 93 10.59 7.95 -4.65
CA PRO A 93 11.51 8.32 -3.59
C PRO A 93 11.34 7.41 -2.36
N LEU A 94 12.45 6.83 -1.90
CA LEU A 94 12.56 5.99 -0.70
C LEU A 94 13.54 6.62 0.31
N ALA A 95 13.36 6.33 1.59
CA ALA A 95 14.27 6.76 2.64
C ALA A 95 15.61 5.99 2.54
N TRP A 96 15.54 4.67 2.29
CA TRP A 96 16.72 3.84 2.08
C TRP A 96 16.63 3.00 0.80
N PRO A 97 16.91 3.58 -0.39
CA PRO A 97 16.70 2.89 -1.67
C PRO A 97 17.70 1.76 -1.96
N GLU A 98 18.90 1.74 -1.35
CA GLU A 98 19.97 0.83 -1.78
C GLU A 98 19.65 -0.67 -1.63
N PRO A 99 19.00 -1.15 -0.55
CA PRO A 99 18.56 -2.54 -0.49
C PRO A 99 17.52 -2.89 -1.56
N TRP A 100 16.63 -1.94 -1.91
CA TRP A 100 15.56 -2.16 -2.89
C TRP A 100 16.09 -2.19 -4.32
N ARG A 101 17.06 -1.36 -4.65
CA ARG A 101 17.77 -1.41 -5.94
C ARG A 101 18.43 -2.77 -6.21
N LYS A 102 18.84 -3.49 -5.16
CA LYS A 102 19.42 -4.84 -5.31
C LYS A 102 18.40 -5.91 -5.68
N VAL A 103 17.12 -5.71 -5.32
CA VAL A 103 16.02 -6.66 -5.57
C VAL A 103 15.00 -6.09 -6.57
N GLU A 104 15.33 -5.00 -7.24
CA GLU A 104 14.43 -4.27 -8.13
C GLU A 104 13.91 -5.16 -9.27
N ALA A 105 14.81 -5.93 -9.89
CA ALA A 105 14.47 -6.86 -10.95
C ALA A 105 13.57 -8.01 -10.46
N GLU A 106 13.79 -8.52 -9.25
CA GLU A 106 12.96 -9.57 -8.65
C GLU A 106 11.56 -9.04 -8.31
N LEU A 107 11.48 -7.82 -7.80
CA LEU A 107 10.22 -7.14 -7.51
C LEU A 107 9.42 -6.90 -8.80
N ALA A 108 10.07 -6.39 -9.84
CA ALA A 108 9.45 -6.20 -11.15
C ALA A 108 8.98 -7.54 -11.75
N ALA A 109 9.81 -8.58 -11.73
CA ALA A 109 9.43 -9.90 -12.22
C ALA A 109 8.23 -10.50 -11.48
N THR A 110 8.16 -10.29 -10.15
CA THR A 110 7.03 -10.72 -9.33
C THR A 110 5.73 -10.02 -9.76
N LEU A 111 5.76 -8.70 -9.93
CA LEU A 111 4.58 -7.95 -10.37
C LEU A 111 4.19 -8.28 -11.81
N ASN A 112 5.15 -8.51 -12.70
CA ASN A 112 4.89 -8.96 -14.06
C ASN A 112 4.11 -10.26 -14.07
N PHE A 113 4.53 -11.22 -13.24
CA PHE A 113 3.86 -12.51 -13.11
C PHE A 113 2.45 -12.36 -12.52
N LEU A 114 2.29 -11.54 -11.48
CA LEU A 114 1.00 -11.39 -10.78
C LEU A 114 -0.04 -10.61 -11.58
N SER A 115 0.37 -9.57 -12.32
CA SER A 115 -0.57 -8.66 -13.00
C SER A 115 -0.71 -8.93 -14.50
N GLY A 116 0.28 -9.57 -15.13
CA GLY A 116 0.40 -9.72 -16.57
C GLY A 116 0.84 -8.44 -17.31
N ASP A 117 1.25 -7.41 -16.57
CA ASP A 117 1.82 -6.17 -17.11
C ASP A 117 3.36 -6.21 -17.10
N VAL A 118 4.00 -5.20 -17.67
CA VAL A 118 5.45 -5.01 -17.63
C VAL A 118 5.76 -3.86 -16.68
N TRP A 119 6.42 -4.16 -15.57
CA TRP A 119 6.81 -3.24 -14.52
C TRP A 119 8.30 -2.94 -14.58
N SER A 120 8.66 -1.71 -14.25
CA SER A 120 10.04 -1.28 -13.99
C SER A 120 10.04 -0.25 -12.86
N PHE A 121 11.09 -0.21 -12.05
CA PHE A 121 11.19 0.69 -10.92
C PHE A 121 12.39 1.64 -11.10
N GLU A 122 12.28 2.84 -10.59
CA GLU A 122 13.36 3.82 -10.54
C GLU A 122 13.39 4.39 -9.11
N PHE A 123 14.14 3.74 -8.21
CA PHE A 123 14.19 4.14 -6.80
C PHE A 123 15.16 5.30 -6.58
N GLU A 124 14.67 6.37 -5.95
CA GLU A 124 15.43 7.58 -5.62
C GLU A 124 15.49 7.82 -4.11
N ARG A 125 16.34 8.75 -3.67
CA ARG A 125 16.40 9.17 -2.26
C ARG A 125 15.34 10.24 -1.98
N GLY A 126 15.12 10.53 -0.69
CA GLY A 126 14.17 11.56 -0.25
C GLY A 126 12.76 11.04 0.01
N GLY A 127 12.62 9.73 0.27
CA GLY A 127 11.35 9.12 0.65
C GLY A 127 10.93 9.41 2.10
N LYS A 128 9.80 8.82 2.50
CA LYS A 128 9.21 9.05 3.81
C LYS A 128 10.10 8.44 4.90
N GLU A 129 10.61 9.29 5.78
CA GLU A 129 11.34 8.82 6.97
C GLU A 129 10.39 8.25 8.03
N PRO A 130 10.84 7.26 8.82
CA PRO A 130 10.11 6.80 10.00
C PRO A 130 9.82 7.95 10.97
N PRO A 131 8.65 7.95 11.65
CA PRO A 131 8.35 8.95 12.67
C PRO A 131 9.39 8.88 13.79
N ILE A 132 9.73 10.04 14.37
CA ILE A 132 10.65 10.10 15.52
C ILE A 132 9.91 9.72 16.81
N LYS A 133 10.61 9.12 17.77
CA LYS A 133 10.00 8.57 19.00
C LYS A 133 9.16 9.59 19.79
N SER A 134 9.51 10.88 19.75
CA SER A 134 8.75 11.96 20.39
C SER A 134 7.35 12.15 19.79
N GLU A 135 7.17 11.86 18.50
CA GLU A 135 5.88 11.95 17.79
C GLU A 135 4.97 10.74 18.07
N LEU A 136 5.53 9.62 18.55
CA LEU A 136 4.75 8.43 18.91
C LEU A 136 4.03 8.60 20.25
N ASN A 137 4.63 9.35 21.18
CA ASN A 137 4.13 9.51 22.56
C ASN A 137 2.93 10.47 22.68
N SER A 138 2.63 11.26 21.65
CA SER A 138 1.50 12.20 21.63
C SER A 138 0.17 11.54 21.27
N TYR A 139 0.16 10.31 20.75
CA TYR A 139 -1.05 9.59 20.37
C TYR A 139 -1.55 8.66 21.49
N LYS A 140 -2.71 9.00 22.07
CA LYS A 140 -3.36 8.24 23.16
C LYS A 140 -3.95 6.87 22.74
N ARG A 141 -3.95 6.53 21.46
CA ARG A 141 -4.47 5.25 20.92
C ARG A 141 -3.37 4.56 20.12
N SER A 142 -2.47 3.86 20.82
CA SER A 142 -1.58 2.89 20.18
C SER A 142 -2.36 1.61 19.90
N PHE A 143 -2.21 1.06 18.70
CA PHE A 143 -2.53 -0.36 18.47
C PHE A 143 -1.63 -1.18 19.40
N GLY A 144 -2.20 -2.14 20.12
CA GLY A 144 -1.47 -2.98 21.05
C GLY A 144 -0.67 -4.07 20.35
N LEU A 145 0.03 -3.72 19.24
CA LEU A 145 0.85 -4.63 18.43
C LEU A 145 1.88 -5.40 19.27
N GLN A 146 2.21 -4.88 20.45
CA GLN A 146 3.03 -5.53 21.48
C GLN A 146 2.44 -6.84 22.03
N LYS A 147 1.16 -7.15 21.77
CA LYS A 147 0.49 -8.38 22.22
C LYS A 147 0.53 -9.51 21.19
N GLY A 148 0.77 -9.18 19.92
CA GLY A 148 0.86 -10.14 18.83
C GLY A 148 2.28 -10.63 18.63
N ASP A 149 2.45 -11.91 18.27
CA ASP A 149 3.76 -12.52 17.98
C ASP A 149 4.00 -12.71 16.47
N CYS A 150 3.01 -12.38 15.64
CA CYS A 150 3.11 -12.40 14.18
C CYS A 150 2.06 -11.51 13.51
N VAL A 151 2.22 -11.31 12.20
CA VAL A 151 1.28 -10.59 11.34
C VAL A 151 0.65 -11.59 10.37
N ALA A 152 -0.67 -11.58 10.25
CA ALA A 152 -1.39 -12.38 9.28
C ALA A 152 -2.26 -11.47 8.40
N LEU A 153 -2.10 -11.61 7.10
CA LEU A 153 -2.95 -10.92 6.14
C LEU A 153 -4.36 -11.52 6.16
N PHE A 154 -5.37 -10.66 6.29
CA PHE A 154 -6.74 -11.06 6.57
C PHE A 154 -7.71 -10.36 5.63
N SER A 155 -7.98 -10.98 4.48
CA SER A 155 -8.92 -10.44 3.48
C SER A 155 -10.39 -10.58 3.90
N GLY A 156 -10.68 -11.40 4.92
CA GLY A 156 -12.04 -11.83 5.26
C GLY A 156 -12.55 -12.97 4.38
N GLY A 157 -11.71 -13.52 3.50
CA GLY A 157 -12.01 -14.73 2.74
C GLY A 157 -11.75 -16.01 3.55
N LEU A 158 -12.28 -17.13 3.05
CA LEU A 158 -12.15 -18.45 3.68
C LEU A 158 -10.69 -18.81 3.98
N ASP A 159 -9.79 -18.65 3.00
CA ASP A 159 -8.38 -19.04 3.14
C ASP A 159 -7.65 -18.22 4.20
N SER A 160 -7.87 -16.90 4.23
CA SER A 160 -7.29 -16.02 5.24
C SER A 160 -7.83 -16.33 6.65
N THR A 161 -9.08 -16.80 6.74
CA THR A 161 -9.72 -17.21 7.99
C THR A 161 -9.17 -18.54 8.49
N ILE A 162 -9.00 -19.53 7.61
CA ILE A 162 -8.38 -20.81 7.92
C ILE A 162 -6.95 -20.58 8.42
N HIS A 163 -6.17 -19.73 7.75
CA HIS A 163 -4.81 -19.40 8.17
C HIS A 163 -4.76 -18.76 9.56
N ALA A 164 -5.68 -17.84 9.87
CA ALA A 164 -5.79 -17.22 11.19
C ALA A 164 -6.16 -18.25 12.29
N ILE A 165 -7.11 -19.16 12.01
CA ILE A 165 -7.50 -20.24 12.94
C ILE A 165 -6.34 -21.21 13.17
N GLN A 166 -5.61 -21.56 12.11
CA GLN A 166 -4.45 -22.45 12.23
C GLN A 166 -3.34 -21.81 13.08
N ALA A 167 -3.02 -20.54 12.86
CA ALA A 167 -2.07 -19.82 13.70
C ALA A 167 -2.50 -19.78 15.18
N LEU A 168 -3.80 -19.61 15.45
CA LEU A 168 -4.35 -19.71 16.81
C LEU A 168 -4.21 -21.12 17.41
N ALA A 169 -4.43 -22.17 16.60
CA ALA A 169 -4.28 -23.56 17.01
C ALA A 169 -2.82 -23.92 17.34
N GLU A 170 -1.87 -23.29 16.64
CA GLU A 170 -0.42 -23.39 16.91
C GLU A 170 0.02 -22.55 18.12
N GLY A 171 -0.92 -21.91 18.82
CA GLY A 171 -0.64 -21.11 20.03
C GLY A 171 -0.14 -19.70 19.76
N ARG A 172 -0.10 -19.27 18.48
CA ARG A 172 0.31 -17.93 18.07
C ARG A 172 -0.79 -16.90 18.32
N LYS A 173 -0.42 -15.63 18.28
CA LYS A 173 -1.33 -14.48 18.42
C LYS A 173 -1.09 -13.51 17.25
N PRO A 174 -1.61 -13.82 16.05
CA PRO A 174 -1.44 -12.93 14.91
C PRO A 174 -2.20 -11.62 15.09
N THR A 175 -1.56 -10.51 14.76
CA THR A 175 -2.28 -9.28 14.39
C THR A 175 -2.79 -9.46 12.96
N LEU A 176 -4.10 -9.42 12.78
CA LEU A 176 -4.76 -9.48 11.48
C LEU A 176 -4.61 -8.13 10.78
N VAL A 177 -4.14 -8.11 9.54
CA VAL A 177 -4.03 -6.89 8.73
C VAL A 177 -4.91 -7.05 7.50
N SER A 178 -5.92 -6.18 7.34
CA SER A 178 -6.80 -6.22 6.19
C SER A 178 -6.77 -4.93 5.38
N HIS A 179 -6.98 -5.05 4.07
CA HIS A 179 -7.28 -3.91 3.23
C HIS A 179 -8.79 -3.64 3.24
N GLY A 180 -9.21 -2.51 3.80
CA GLY A 180 -10.62 -2.20 4.02
C GLY A 180 -11.24 -1.36 2.90
N TYR A 181 -11.71 -1.96 1.81
CA TYR A 181 -12.62 -1.27 0.88
C TYR A 181 -13.99 -1.03 1.55
N ARG A 182 -14.71 0.05 1.16
CA ARG A 182 -16.09 0.30 1.62
C ARG A 182 -16.97 -0.89 1.20
N GLY A 183 -17.50 -1.63 2.18
CA GLY A 183 -18.29 -2.85 1.98
C GLY A 183 -17.63 -4.10 2.60
N ASP A 184 -16.37 -4.37 2.24
CA ASP A 184 -15.63 -5.55 2.72
C ASP A 184 -15.23 -5.45 4.20
N GLN A 185 -15.06 -4.23 4.71
CA GLN A 185 -14.63 -3.99 6.08
C GLN A 185 -15.64 -4.50 7.13
N GLU A 186 -16.94 -4.44 6.86
CA GLU A 186 -17.97 -4.96 7.78
C GLU A 186 -17.91 -6.49 7.86
N VAL A 187 -17.75 -7.16 6.71
CA VAL A 187 -17.61 -8.61 6.62
C VAL A 187 -16.31 -9.08 7.29
N GLN A 188 -15.20 -8.37 7.05
CA GLN A 188 -13.92 -8.67 7.70
C GLN A 188 -14.01 -8.52 9.22
N ASN A 189 -14.62 -7.45 9.72
CA ASN A 189 -14.78 -7.24 11.15
C ASN A 189 -15.71 -8.29 11.79
N ASP A 190 -16.80 -8.66 11.11
CA ASP A 190 -17.72 -9.71 11.57
C ASP A 190 -17.00 -11.07 11.66
N ILE A 191 -16.24 -11.46 10.64
CA ILE A 191 -15.49 -12.73 10.66
C ILE A 191 -14.39 -12.69 11.73
N ALA A 192 -13.64 -11.59 11.84
CA ALA A 192 -12.63 -11.43 12.89
C ALA A 192 -13.23 -11.53 14.30
N SER A 193 -14.44 -11.03 14.51
CA SER A 193 -15.16 -11.13 15.79
C SER A 193 -15.60 -12.55 16.15
N ARG A 194 -15.75 -13.43 15.15
CA ARG A 194 -16.16 -14.83 15.28
C ARG A 194 -14.98 -15.80 15.44
N LEU A 195 -13.75 -15.29 15.39
CA LEU A 195 -12.58 -16.13 15.62
C LEU A 195 -12.55 -16.67 17.06
N PRO A 196 -11.96 -17.86 17.29
CA PRO A 196 -11.95 -18.51 18.61
C PRO A 196 -11.32 -17.66 19.73
N LYS A 197 -10.47 -16.69 19.36
CA LYS A 197 -9.92 -15.68 20.24
C LYS A 197 -10.00 -14.32 19.56
N GLN A 198 -10.28 -13.29 20.36
CA GLN A 198 -10.26 -11.92 19.87
C GLN A 198 -8.82 -11.53 19.56
N LEU A 199 -8.53 -11.34 18.27
CA LEU A 199 -7.24 -10.90 17.76
C LEU A 199 -7.28 -9.40 17.51
N GLU A 200 -6.12 -8.75 17.54
CA GLU A 200 -6.02 -7.38 17.05
C GLU A 200 -6.20 -7.38 15.54
N HIS A 201 -7.13 -6.56 15.05
CA HIS A 201 -7.41 -6.44 13.64
C HIS A 201 -7.19 -5.00 13.20
N LEU A 202 -6.18 -4.82 12.36
CA LEU A 202 -5.84 -3.57 11.73
C LEU A 202 -6.39 -3.56 10.31
N SER A 203 -7.49 -2.86 10.11
CA SER A 203 -8.00 -2.60 8.78
C SER A 203 -7.43 -1.27 8.25
N VAL A 204 -6.64 -1.34 7.20
CA VAL A 204 -6.05 -0.18 6.52
C VAL A 204 -6.84 0.06 5.24
N ASN A 205 -7.48 1.23 5.14
CA ASN A 205 -8.01 1.67 3.86
C ASN A 205 -6.97 2.54 3.17
N ILE A 206 -6.45 2.05 2.05
CA ILE A 206 -5.60 2.84 1.17
C ILE A 206 -6.53 3.77 0.39
N TRP A 207 -6.91 4.89 1.01
CA TRP A 207 -7.83 5.84 0.41
C TRP A 207 -7.21 6.44 -0.86
N THR A 208 -7.73 6.05 -2.02
CA THR A 208 -7.32 6.57 -3.32
C THR A 208 -8.26 7.69 -3.75
N THR A 209 -7.75 8.91 -3.89
CA THR A 209 -8.52 10.03 -4.47
C THR A 209 -7.87 10.45 -5.77
N SER A 210 -8.65 10.50 -6.84
CA SER A 210 -8.20 11.07 -8.12
C SER A 210 -9.33 11.82 -8.79
N SER A 211 -8.98 12.83 -9.59
CA SER A 211 -9.90 13.45 -10.57
C SER A 211 -9.94 12.69 -11.90
N ARG A 212 -9.22 11.55 -12.01
CA ARG A 212 -9.13 10.71 -13.21
C ARG A 212 -10.14 9.56 -13.17
N THR A 213 -10.45 9.01 -14.33
CA THR A 213 -11.06 7.68 -14.47
C THR A 213 -10.13 6.62 -13.89
N SER A 214 -10.67 5.66 -13.14
CA SER A 214 -9.92 4.57 -12.50
C SER A 214 -10.31 3.21 -13.10
N GLU A 215 -9.38 2.27 -13.10
CA GLU A 215 -9.70 0.87 -13.40
C GLU A 215 -10.63 0.27 -12.33
N ASP A 216 -11.67 -0.45 -12.76
CA ASP A 216 -12.55 -1.21 -11.86
C ASP A 216 -11.91 -2.54 -11.41
N SER A 217 -10.92 -3.05 -12.16
CA SER A 217 -10.20 -4.29 -11.82
C SER A 217 -8.75 -4.02 -11.42
N MET A 218 -8.44 -4.19 -10.14
CA MET A 218 -7.07 -4.29 -9.63
C MET A 218 -6.64 -5.75 -9.65
N ARG A 219 -5.51 -6.08 -10.29
CA ARG A 219 -5.03 -7.47 -10.45
C ARG A 219 -3.76 -7.76 -9.65
N ALA A 220 -3.05 -6.74 -9.20
CA ALA A 220 -1.87 -6.89 -8.37
C ALA A 220 -2.15 -6.80 -6.86
N ARG A 221 -3.43 -6.80 -6.46
CA ARG A 221 -3.89 -6.74 -5.05
C ARG A 221 -3.17 -7.73 -4.13
N SER A 222 -2.84 -8.93 -4.64
CA SER A 222 -2.12 -10.01 -3.95
C SER A 222 -0.77 -9.61 -3.38
N PHE A 223 -0.13 -8.56 -3.91
CA PHE A 223 1.14 -8.06 -3.38
C PHE A 223 0.95 -7.26 -2.07
N CYS A 224 -0.19 -6.59 -1.93
CA CYS A 224 -0.54 -5.76 -0.79
C CYS A 224 -1.47 -6.45 0.22
N SER A 225 -2.07 -7.59 -0.17
CA SER A 225 -3.07 -8.34 0.59
C SER A 225 -2.56 -9.64 1.13
#